data_AF-A0A6C0DNL3-F1
#
_entry.id   AF-A0A6C0DNL3-F1
#
_cell.length_a   1.000
_cell.length_b   1.000
_cell.length_c   1.000
_cell.angle_alpha   90.00
_cell.angle_beta   90.00
_cell.angle_gamma   90.00
#
_symmetry.space_group_name_H-M   'P 1'
#
loop_
_entity.id
_entity.type
_entity.pdbx_description
1 polymer ?
#
loop_
_entity_poly.entity_id
_entity_poly.type
_entity_poly.pdbx_seq_one_letter_code
_entity_poly.pdbx_strand_id
1 'polypeptide(L)'
;GGYTLTDVLEVKARYLGKYENQDLHVKTGRYGPYVEWGNKKESIKTIDKAMDAIALEDIVAFFEKKGKGETMNILRVLNPFMSVRKGKFGAYVFYQKPGMKTPKFLNIKKFPEGFLGCDPSTLVKWCCDTYNIAT
;
A
#
# COMPACT_ATOMS: atom_id res chain seq x y z
N GLY A 1 23.45 -32.54 1.86
CA GLY A 1 22.74 -31.32 2.33
C GLY A 1 22.66 -30.37 1.18
N GLY A 2 21.47 -30.19 0.60
CA GLY A 2 21.27 -29.40 -0.60
C GLY A 2 21.26 -27.91 -0.27
N TYR A 3 22.31 -27.20 -0.63
CA TYR A 3 22.25 -25.76 -0.78
C TYR A 3 21.42 -25.48 -2.04
N THR A 4 20.22 -24.91 -1.89
CA THR A 4 19.45 -24.45 -3.03
C THR A 4 20.17 -23.24 -3.62
N LEU A 5 20.53 -23.32 -4.90
CA LEU A 5 21.19 -22.27 -5.72
C LEU A 5 20.45 -20.91 -5.76
N THR A 6 19.36 -20.74 -5.01
CA THR A 6 18.57 -19.50 -4.94
C THR A 6 19.25 -18.38 -4.13
N ASP A 7 20.34 -18.66 -3.42
CA ASP A 7 20.90 -17.75 -2.40
C ASP A 7 22.16 -16.98 -2.79
N VAL A 8 22.44 -16.81 -4.09
CA VAL A 8 23.45 -15.83 -4.55
C VAL A 8 22.90 -14.96 -5.67
N LEU A 9 21.73 -14.35 -5.44
CA LEU A 9 21.36 -13.17 -6.22
C LEU A 9 22.19 -12.02 -5.69
N GLU A 10 23.22 -11.66 -6.43
CA GLU A 10 24.03 -10.47 -6.19
C GLU A 10 23.12 -9.23 -6.26
N VAL A 11 22.67 -8.76 -5.11
CA VAL A 11 21.81 -7.58 -5.02
C VAL A 11 22.68 -6.37 -5.30
N LYS A 12 22.74 -5.95 -6.58
CA LYS A 12 23.34 -4.66 -6.96
C LYS A 12 22.61 -3.56 -6.22
N ALA A 13 23.24 -3.04 -5.17
CA ALA A 13 22.70 -1.98 -4.32
C ALA A 13 23.37 -0.66 -4.70
N ARG A 14 22.57 0.34 -5.07
CA ARG A 14 23.04 1.70 -5.33
C ARG A 14 22.42 2.65 -4.33
N TYR A 15 23.25 3.39 -3.60
CA TYR A 15 22.81 4.44 -2.70
C TYR A 15 22.30 5.65 -3.51
N LEU A 16 21.12 6.17 -3.14
CA LEU A 16 20.54 7.36 -3.78
C LEU A 16 20.56 8.61 -2.88
N GLY A 17 20.75 8.46 -1.57
CA GLY A 17 20.65 9.56 -0.61
C GLY A 17 19.82 9.18 0.62
N LYS A 18 19.30 10.18 1.32
CA LYS A 18 18.45 9.98 2.50
C LYS A 18 16.99 10.30 2.21
N TYR A 19 16.09 9.42 2.65
CA TYR A 19 14.64 9.63 2.65
C TYR A 19 14.11 9.33 4.07
N GLU A 20 13.30 10.23 4.64
CA GLU A 20 12.81 10.12 6.03
C GLU A 20 13.95 9.92 7.08
N ASN A 21 15.11 10.57 6.88
CA ASN A 21 16.34 10.39 7.68
C ASN A 21 16.95 8.98 7.63
N GLN A 22 16.54 8.14 6.68
CA GLN A 22 17.08 6.80 6.46
C GLN A 22 17.80 6.72 5.11
N ASP A 23 18.86 5.91 5.04
CA ASP A 23 19.60 5.69 3.80
C ASP A 23 18.74 4.90 2.81
N LEU A 24 18.54 5.47 1.62
CA LEU A 24 17.72 4.92 0.55
C LEU A 24 18.62 4.24 -0.48
N HIS A 25 18.36 2.96 -0.73
CA HIS A 25 19.09 2.16 -1.71
C HIS A 25 18.13 1.60 -2.76
N VAL A 26 18.53 1.66 -4.03
CA VAL A 26 17.89 0.90 -5.11
C VAL A 26 18.58 -0.45 -5.23
N LYS A 27 17.78 -1.51 -5.33
CA LYS A 27 18.22 -2.90 -5.36
C LYS A 27 17.40 -3.68 -6.40
N THR A 28 18.00 -4.72 -7.00
CA THR A 28 17.26 -5.69 -7.82
C THR A 28 17.09 -6.99 -7.06
N GLY A 29 15.85 -7.46 -6.92
CA GLY A 29 15.53 -8.75 -6.31
C GLY A 29 14.76 -9.66 -7.27
N ARG A 30 14.34 -10.82 -6.77
CA ARG A 30 13.56 -11.83 -7.52
C ARG A 30 12.30 -11.28 -8.21
N TYR A 31 11.65 -10.28 -7.60
CA TYR A 31 10.40 -9.70 -8.09
C TYR A 31 10.59 -8.44 -8.96
N GLY A 32 11.85 -8.05 -9.22
CA GLY A 32 12.20 -6.86 -9.96
C GLY A 32 12.90 -5.80 -9.09
N PRO A 33 13.01 -4.56 -9.60
CA PRO A 33 13.67 -3.47 -8.91
C PRO A 33 12.82 -2.96 -7.75
N TYR A 34 13.48 -2.65 -6.64
CA TYR A 34 12.86 -2.10 -5.44
C TYR A 34 13.78 -1.09 -4.76
N VAL A 35 13.20 -0.20 -3.97
CA VAL A 35 13.94 0.65 -3.04
C VAL A 35 13.77 0.15 -1.61
N GLU A 36 14.81 0.34 -0.80
CA GLU A 36 14.87 -0.01 0.60
C GLU A 36 15.39 1.18 1.40
N TRP A 37 14.67 1.54 2.47
CA TRP A 37 15.09 2.55 3.44
C TRP A 37 14.68 2.09 4.84
N GLY A 38 15.66 1.98 5.74
CA GLY A 38 15.48 1.35 7.05
C GLY A 38 14.86 -0.05 6.93
N ASN A 39 13.68 -0.24 7.53
CA ASN A 39 12.93 -1.50 7.49
C ASN A 39 11.85 -1.54 6.39
N LYS A 40 11.72 -0.48 5.58
CA LYS A 40 10.70 -0.35 4.54
C LYS A 40 11.29 -0.75 3.18
N LYS A 41 10.47 -1.42 2.37
CA LYS A 41 10.80 -1.81 0.99
C LYS A 41 9.61 -1.51 0.10
N GLU A 42 9.87 -0.96 -1.08
CA GLU A 42 8.82 -0.65 -2.05
C GLU A 42 9.26 -1.01 -3.47
N SER A 43 8.36 -1.63 -4.23
CA SER A 43 8.63 -1.99 -5.63
C SER A 43 8.57 -0.75 -6.51
N ILE A 44 9.57 -0.60 -7.37
CA ILE A 44 9.67 0.53 -8.31
C ILE A 44 9.55 0.07 -9.76
N LYS A 45 9.04 -1.15 -9.99
CA LYS A 45 8.86 -1.75 -11.32
C LYS A 45 7.98 -0.91 -12.26
N THR A 46 7.16 -0.02 -11.70
CA THR A 46 6.27 0.88 -12.44
C THR A 46 6.93 2.20 -12.84
N ILE A 47 8.16 2.48 -12.37
CA ILE A 47 8.95 3.61 -12.84
C ILE A 47 9.54 3.23 -14.20
N ASP A 48 9.13 3.95 -15.24
CA ASP A 48 9.61 3.75 -16.62
C ASP A 48 10.99 4.42 -16.82
N LYS A 49 11.98 3.96 -16.05
CA LYS A 49 13.38 4.40 -16.14
C LYS A 49 14.31 3.22 -15.89
N ALA A 50 15.47 3.26 -16.55
CA ALA A 50 16.53 2.29 -16.30
C ALA A 50 17.11 2.46 -14.88
N MET A 51 17.49 1.34 -14.27
CA MET A 51 17.93 1.25 -12.87
C MET A 51 19.08 2.20 -12.48
N ASP A 52 19.99 2.43 -13.41
CA ASP A 52 21.14 3.32 -13.34
C ASP A 52 20.76 4.80 -13.47
N ALA A 53 19.68 5.10 -14.19
CA ALA A 53 19.17 6.46 -14.38
C ALA A 53 18.21 6.94 -13.28
N ILE A 54 17.72 6.05 -12.41
CA ILE A 54 16.80 6.42 -11.31
C ILE A 54 17.51 7.33 -10.32
N ALA A 55 16.98 8.53 -10.06
CA ALA A 55 17.51 9.43 -9.05
C ALA A 55 16.64 9.45 -7.78
N LEU A 56 17.13 10.09 -6.70
CA LEU A 56 16.37 10.25 -5.46
C LEU A 56 15.02 10.95 -5.73
N GLU A 57 15.04 11.97 -6.57
CA GLU A 57 13.88 12.78 -6.94
C GLU A 57 12.80 11.95 -7.63
N ASP A 58 13.19 10.95 -8.42
CA ASP A 58 12.26 10.03 -9.07
C ASP A 58 11.51 9.18 -8.05
N ILE A 59 12.22 8.71 -7.01
CA ILE A 59 11.63 7.92 -5.93
C ILE A 59 10.70 8.78 -5.08
N VAL A 60 11.11 10.00 -4.74
CA VAL A 60 10.27 10.95 -4.00
C VAL A 60 9.00 11.26 -4.80
N ALA A 61 9.13 11.61 -6.08
CA ALA A 61 7.99 11.87 -6.95
C ALA A 61 7.08 10.64 -7.12
N PHE A 62 7.65 9.44 -7.14
CA PHE A 62 6.91 8.19 -7.19
C PHE A 62 6.07 7.98 -5.91
N PHE A 63 6.66 8.18 -4.72
CA PHE A 63 5.93 8.07 -3.46
C PHE A 63 4.83 9.13 -3.32
N GLU A 64 5.09 10.37 -3.74
CA GLU A 64 4.07 11.41 -3.74
C GLU A 64 2.89 11.07 -4.68
N LYS A 65 3.18 10.61 -5.90
CA LYS A 65 2.16 10.18 -6.85
C LYS A 65 1.35 9.00 -6.30
N LYS A 66 2.01 8.03 -5.67
CA LYS A 66 1.35 6.87 -5.05
C LYS A 66 0.44 7.31 -3.92
N GLY A 67 0.92 8.16 -3.01
CA GLY A 67 0.12 8.74 -1.93
C GLY A 67 -1.09 9.51 -2.45
N LYS A 68 -0.92 10.37 -3.47
CA LYS A 68 -2.02 11.07 -4.14
C LYS A 68 -3.02 10.12 -4.80
N GLY A 69 -2.54 9.05 -5.43
CA GLY A 69 -3.40 8.02 -6.02
C GLY A 69 -4.24 7.30 -4.96
N GLU A 70 -3.67 7.03 -3.79
CA GLU A 70 -4.41 6.47 -2.65
C GLU A 70 -5.46 7.45 -2.13
N THR A 71 -5.16 8.74 -2.00
CA THR A 71 -6.15 9.74 -1.56
C THR A 71 -7.26 9.96 -2.59
N MET A 72 -6.93 9.95 -3.89
CA MET A 72 -7.92 10.05 -4.98
C MET A 72 -8.88 8.84 -5.04
N ASN A 73 -8.51 7.73 -4.41
CA ASN A 73 -9.35 6.55 -4.33
C ASN A 73 -10.25 6.55 -3.09
N ILE A 74 -10.04 7.42 -2.11
CA ILE A 74 -10.86 7.50 -0.90
C ILE A 74 -12.11 8.35 -1.19
N LEU A 75 -13.29 7.73 -1.06
CA LEU A 75 -14.58 8.40 -1.18
C LEU A 75 -15.03 9.00 0.16
N ARG A 76 -14.71 8.32 1.27
CA ARG A 76 -15.12 8.73 2.61
C ARG A 76 -14.24 8.09 3.67
N VAL A 77 -13.80 8.87 4.66
CA VAL A 77 -13.11 8.34 5.85
C VAL A 77 -14.16 8.00 6.91
N LEU A 78 -14.09 6.79 7.48
CA LEU A 78 -15.03 6.36 8.52
C LEU A 78 -14.40 6.47 9.91
N ASN A 79 -13.15 6.02 10.02
CA ASN A 79 -12.32 6.13 11.23
C ASN A 79 -10.83 5.96 10.82
N PRO A 80 -9.86 6.02 11.74
CA PRO A 80 -8.43 5.90 11.42
C PRO A 80 -8.02 4.60 10.69
N PHE A 81 -8.84 3.54 10.79
CA PHE A 81 -8.54 2.22 10.24
C PHE A 81 -9.48 1.81 9.10
N MET A 82 -10.54 2.61 8.82
CA MET A 82 -11.59 2.30 7.86
C MET A 82 -11.88 3.48 6.93
N SER A 83 -11.91 3.22 5.63
CA SER A 83 -12.31 4.20 4.61
C SER A 83 -13.12 3.54 3.50
N VAL A 84 -14.14 4.22 3.00
CA VAL A 84 -14.81 3.86 1.75
C VAL A 84 -13.93 4.30 0.59
N ARG A 85 -13.62 3.40 -0.33
CA ARG A 85 -12.76 3.64 -1.48
C ARG A 85 -13.42 3.23 -2.79
N LYS A 86 -13.06 3.89 -3.89
CA LYS A 86 -13.46 3.49 -5.25
C LYS A 86 -12.59 2.33 -5.72
N GLY A 87 -13.21 1.35 -6.38
CA GLY A 87 -12.53 0.20 -6.97
C GLY A 87 -13.14 -0.19 -8.30
N LYS A 88 -12.46 -1.10 -9.02
CA LYS A 88 -12.89 -1.59 -10.34
C LYS A 88 -14.33 -2.12 -10.35
N PHE A 89 -14.78 -2.72 -9.24
CA PHE A 89 -16.08 -3.39 -9.13
C PHE A 89 -17.13 -2.59 -8.35
N GLY A 90 -16.85 -1.32 -8.08
CA GLY A 90 -17.66 -0.43 -7.24
C GLY A 90 -16.97 -0.06 -5.93
N ALA A 91 -17.67 0.72 -5.11
CA ALA A 91 -17.18 1.15 -3.82
C ALA A 91 -17.05 -0.04 -2.84
N TYR A 92 -16.01 0.01 -2.02
CA TYR A 92 -15.73 -0.98 -0.97
C TYR A 92 -15.20 -0.27 0.28
N VAL A 93 -15.23 -0.94 1.42
CA VAL A 93 -14.57 -0.46 2.64
C VAL A 93 -13.19 -1.11 2.76
N PHE A 94 -12.16 -0.27 2.79
CA PHE A 94 -10.80 -0.66 3.18
C PHE A 94 -10.73 -0.69 4.71
N TYR A 95 -10.18 -1.76 5.28
CA TYR A 95 -10.01 -1.92 6.73
C TYR A 95 -8.61 -2.46 7.06
N GLN A 96 -7.84 -1.71 7.85
CA GLN A 96 -6.53 -2.12 8.33
C GLN A 96 -6.20 -1.53 9.70
N LYS A 97 -6.15 -2.37 10.73
CA LYS A 97 -5.73 -1.97 12.08
C LYS A 97 -4.21 -2.05 12.25
N PRO A 98 -3.63 -1.31 13.21
CA PRO A 98 -2.25 -1.49 13.62
C PRO A 98 -2.02 -2.96 14.01
N GLY A 99 -1.00 -3.58 13.43
CA GLY A 99 -0.68 -5.00 13.63
C GLY A 99 -1.29 -5.98 12.62
N MET A 100 -2.21 -5.54 11.73
CA MET A 100 -2.68 -6.39 10.63
C MET A 100 -1.60 -6.50 9.54
N LYS A 101 -1.19 -7.73 9.21
CA LYS A 101 -0.23 -8.01 8.12
C LYS A 101 -0.74 -7.56 6.76
N THR A 102 -2.05 -7.70 6.53
CA THR A 102 -2.71 -7.32 5.27
C THR A 102 -4.03 -6.62 5.54
N PRO A 103 -4.41 -5.63 4.71
CA PRO A 103 -5.72 -5.01 4.78
C PRO A 103 -6.83 -5.98 4.34
N LYS A 104 -8.05 -5.74 4.83
CA LYS A 104 -9.26 -6.38 4.33
C LYS A 104 -10.03 -5.39 3.43
N PHE A 105 -10.66 -5.95 2.40
CA PHE A 105 -11.48 -5.22 1.44
C PHE A 105 -12.93 -5.73 1.55
N LEU A 106 -13.80 -4.94 2.17
CA LEU A 106 -15.15 -5.34 2.53
C LEU A 106 -16.15 -4.86 1.48
N ASN A 107 -17.01 -5.76 1.01
CA ASN A 107 -18.04 -5.44 0.04
C ASN A 107 -19.25 -4.75 0.74
N ILE A 108 -19.63 -3.57 0.27
CA ILE A 108 -20.74 -2.79 0.84
C ILE A 108 -21.96 -2.70 -0.05
N LYS A 109 -22.04 -3.48 -1.14
CA LYS A 109 -23.19 -3.44 -2.08
C LYS A 109 -24.52 -3.83 -1.41
N LYS A 110 -24.46 -4.65 -0.36
CA LYS A 110 -25.64 -5.10 0.40
C LYS A 110 -26.00 -4.18 1.57
N PHE A 111 -25.29 -3.07 1.75
CA PHE A 111 -25.59 -2.12 2.82
C PHE A 111 -26.86 -1.32 2.48
N PRO A 112 -27.92 -1.39 3.30
CA PRO A 112 -29.23 -0.86 2.93
C PRO A 112 -29.35 0.67 3.01
N GLU A 113 -28.61 1.33 3.91
CA GLU A 113 -28.81 2.75 4.23
C GLU A 113 -27.98 3.72 3.36
N GLY A 114 -27.21 3.21 2.39
CA GLY A 114 -26.37 4.02 1.53
C GLY A 114 -25.10 4.55 2.23
N PHE A 115 -23.93 4.17 1.72
CA PHE A 115 -22.65 4.39 2.41
C PHE A 115 -22.12 5.84 2.38
N LEU A 116 -22.70 6.73 1.55
CA LEU A 116 -22.26 8.13 1.43
C LEU A 116 -22.94 9.04 2.46
N GLY A 117 -24.23 8.84 2.73
CA GLY A 117 -25.04 9.75 3.54
C GLY A 117 -25.33 9.26 4.97
N CYS A 118 -25.17 7.97 5.25
CA CYS A 118 -25.40 7.43 6.59
C CYS A 118 -24.35 7.93 7.61
N ASP A 119 -24.61 7.80 8.91
CA ASP A 119 -23.59 8.06 9.93
C ASP A 119 -22.40 7.07 9.78
N PRO A 120 -21.13 7.51 9.95
CA PRO A 120 -19.98 6.62 9.85
C PRO A 120 -20.05 5.42 10.78
N SER A 121 -20.57 5.60 12.00
CA SER A 121 -20.68 4.53 13.00
C SER A 121 -21.65 3.43 12.57
N THR A 122 -22.73 3.77 11.87
CA THR A 122 -23.69 2.81 11.33
C THR A 122 -23.04 1.89 10.30
N LEU A 123 -22.30 2.46 9.35
CA LEU A 123 -21.60 1.67 8.34
C LEU A 123 -20.50 0.80 8.96
N VAL A 124 -19.74 1.36 9.91
CA VAL A 124 -18.71 0.61 10.65
C VAL A 124 -19.32 -0.58 11.39
N LYS A 125 -20.41 -0.36 12.13
CA LYS A 125 -21.11 -1.41 12.88
C LYS A 125 -21.62 -2.51 11.94
N TRP A 126 -22.28 -2.13 10.85
CA TRP A 126 -22.75 -3.09 9.84
C TRP A 126 -21.60 -3.92 9.25
N CYS A 127 -20.45 -3.29 8.96
CA CYS A 127 -19.27 -4.01 8.50
C CYS A 127 -18.73 -4.98 9.57
N CYS A 128 -18.72 -4.59 10.83
CA CYS A 128 -18.30 -5.45 11.93
C CYS A 128 -19.19 -6.68 12.06
N ASP A 129 -20.51 -6.49 12.05
CA ASP A 129 -21.51 -7.55 12.16
C ASP A 129 -21.47 -8.50 10.94
N THR A 130 -21.36 -7.94 9.73
CA THR A 130 -21.40 -8.71 8.47
C THR A 130 -20.12 -9.53 8.23
N TYR A 131 -18.95 -8.98 8.60
CA TYR A 131 -17.65 -9.58 8.31
C TYR A 131 -16.94 -10.16 9.53
N ASN A 132 -17.59 -10.15 10.70
CA ASN A 132 -17.04 -10.60 11.97
C ASN A 132 -15.66 -9.99 12.25
N ILE A 133 -15.59 -8.64 12.19
CA ILE A 133 -14.38 -7.86 12.46
C ILE A 133 -14.62 -6.92 13.64
N ALA A 134 -13.56 -6.63 14.40
CA ALA A 134 -13.63 -5.72 15.54
C ALA A 134 -13.05 -4.35 15.14
N THR A 135 -13.76 -3.27 15.41
CA THR A 135 -13.21 -1.92 15.19
C THR A 135 -12.15 -1.58 16.22
#